data_AF-A0ABD5PFQ7-F1
#
_entry.id   AF-A0ABD5PFQ7-F1
#
_cell.length_a   1.000
_cell.length_b   1.000
_cell.length_c   1.000
_cell.angle_alpha   90.00
_cell.angle_beta   90.00
_cell.angle_gamma   90.00
#
_symmetry.space_group_name_H-M   'P 1'
#
loop_
_entity.id
_entity.type
_entity.pdbx_description
1 polymer ?
#
loop_
_entity_poly.entity_id
_entity_poly.type
_entity_poly.pdbx_seq_one_letter_code
_entity_poly.pdbx_strand_id
1 'polypeptide(L)'
;MTDSVEGTARGDGSADGAGGDSAPPLGERSVDALLADLREARTAAADAEDAVESVGESRLESVADAHGSAVSLLDRYEDRAVGSGDFEAYLEFQNRFLGLVEELPEDLPKREAFEAASDRLDRRRLRERDFEAAREHVADAEEVADRLDERERAREREYEAERRVEDRLDAVEERIGELERLVRLGDADLDAPVERLREPVEAYNDAVKESFAAFRREASARELFAFVETTAAYPLVDYRQPPAELAEYVAERDAGTESVTDLLDYADYSTSKLDHYVDDAAALKRRVAVHRTYLERLDAEPLVVSWPPPSAGELRYRARELVAVVGRFADEETVAKARALRDLAERDDYGRLRTAAEARTTLTETERERLERGAVARELDRRREERARLAGALAESK
;
A
#
# COMPACT_ATOMS: atom_id res chain seq x y z
N MET A 1 -26.25 -26.51 56.98
CA MET A 1 -26.44 -25.80 55.70
C MET A 1 -25.09 -25.84 55.00
N THR A 2 -24.78 -26.95 54.32
CA THR A 2 -25.02 -27.20 52.88
C THR A 2 -24.19 -26.21 52.05
N ASP A 3 -23.31 -26.61 51.14
CA ASP A 3 -23.08 -27.90 50.50
C ASP A 3 -21.75 -27.80 49.72
N SER A 4 -21.08 -28.95 49.54
CA SER A 4 -20.39 -29.47 48.35
C SER A 4 -19.72 -28.50 47.35
N VAL A 5 -18.54 -28.78 46.78
CA VAL A 5 -18.27 -29.92 45.87
C VAL A 5 -16.75 -30.11 45.69
N GLU A 6 -16.30 -31.36 45.82
CA GLU A 6 -15.03 -31.91 45.33
C GLU A 6 -14.96 -31.95 43.80
N GLY A 7 -13.76 -31.85 43.21
CA GLY A 7 -13.59 -32.06 41.77
C GLY A 7 -12.14 -32.25 41.33
N THR A 8 -11.57 -33.41 41.64
CA THR A 8 -10.27 -33.90 41.17
C THR A 8 -10.33 -34.36 39.70
N ALA A 9 -9.30 -33.97 38.95
CA ALA A 9 -8.68 -34.58 37.75
C ALA A 9 -9.53 -35.16 36.61
N ARG A 10 -9.20 -34.74 35.38
CA ARG A 10 -9.09 -35.61 34.20
C ARG A 10 -8.19 -34.94 33.14
N GLY A 11 -7.22 -35.71 32.66
CA GLY A 11 -6.51 -35.42 31.42
C GLY A 11 -7.19 -36.09 30.23
N ASP A 12 -7.01 -35.46 29.08
CA ASP A 12 -7.08 -35.94 27.68
C ASP A 12 -6.97 -34.63 26.87
N GLY A 13 -6.27 -34.47 25.76
CA GLY A 13 -5.57 -35.33 24.83
C GLY A 13 -5.17 -34.42 23.66
N SER A 14 -4.11 -34.81 22.94
CA SER A 14 -3.48 -34.10 21.83
C SER A 14 -4.40 -33.39 20.83
N ALA A 15 -3.92 -32.26 20.31
CA ALA A 15 -4.12 -31.88 18.91
C ALA A 15 -2.90 -31.10 18.42
N ASP A 16 -2.29 -31.65 17.37
CA ASP A 16 -1.29 -31.02 16.52
C ASP A 16 -1.72 -29.62 16.09
N GLY A 17 -0.78 -28.70 16.18
CA GLY A 17 -0.81 -27.43 15.46
C GLY A 17 0.58 -27.22 14.91
N ALA A 18 0.81 -27.77 13.73
CA ALA A 18 2.02 -27.63 12.95
C ALA A 18 2.53 -26.19 13.03
N GLY A 19 3.75 -26.04 13.56
CA GLY A 19 4.55 -24.84 13.39
C GLY A 19 4.83 -24.69 11.91
N GLY A 20 3.91 -24.01 11.22
CA GLY A 20 4.15 -23.49 9.89
C GLY A 20 5.41 -22.66 9.97
N ASP A 21 6.36 -23.03 9.12
CA ASP A 21 7.56 -22.29 8.77
C ASP A 21 7.15 -20.89 8.27
N SER A 22 6.83 -20.02 9.21
CA SER A 22 6.56 -18.61 8.95
C SER A 22 7.92 -17.94 8.93
N ALA A 23 8.46 -17.80 7.74
CA ALA A 23 9.61 -16.95 7.46
C ALA A 23 9.47 -15.64 8.26
N PRO A 24 10.53 -15.19 8.96
CA PRO A 24 10.47 -14.00 9.79
C PRO A 24 10.10 -12.76 8.97
N PRO A 25 9.49 -11.74 9.60
CA PRO A 25 9.13 -10.51 8.91
C PRO A 25 10.36 -9.90 8.22
N LEU A 26 10.16 -9.30 7.05
CA LEU A 26 11.16 -8.75 6.12
C LEU A 26 12.12 -7.69 6.70
N GLY A 27 12.11 -7.45 8.02
CA GLY A 27 13.04 -6.62 8.76
C GLY A 27 14.30 -7.31 9.30
N GLU A 28 14.47 -8.63 9.16
CA GLU A 28 15.51 -9.37 9.88
C GLU A 28 16.77 -9.77 9.10
N ARG A 29 16.74 -9.82 7.76
CA ARG A 29 17.97 -10.13 6.99
C ARG A 29 18.84 -8.89 6.84
N SER A 30 20.12 -9.03 7.20
CA SER A 30 21.10 -7.98 6.97
C SER A 30 21.30 -7.75 5.47
N VAL A 31 21.72 -6.54 5.09
CA VAL A 31 22.11 -6.22 3.71
C VAL A 31 23.14 -7.22 3.20
N ASP A 32 24.08 -7.62 4.06
CA ASP A 32 25.12 -8.59 3.70
C ASP A 32 24.54 -9.94 3.31
N ALA A 33 23.52 -10.42 4.04
CA ALA A 33 22.83 -11.66 3.73
C ALA A 33 22.06 -11.57 2.41
N LEU A 34 21.29 -10.50 2.19
CA LEU A 34 20.56 -10.29 0.93
C LEU A 34 21.49 -10.26 -0.28
N LEU A 35 22.64 -9.59 -0.14
CA LEU A 35 23.64 -9.53 -1.19
C LEU A 35 24.38 -10.86 -1.38
N ALA A 36 24.53 -11.68 -0.34
CA ALA A 36 25.09 -13.02 -0.46
C ALA A 36 24.12 -13.94 -1.21
N ASP A 37 22.84 -13.96 -0.78
CA ASP A 37 21.76 -14.74 -1.41
C ASP A 37 21.64 -14.40 -2.91
N LEU A 38 21.70 -13.11 -3.27
CA LEU A 38 21.65 -12.68 -4.66
C LEU A 38 22.85 -13.18 -5.49
N ARG A 39 24.07 -13.11 -4.93
CA ARG A 39 25.26 -13.61 -5.64
C ARG A 39 25.22 -15.13 -5.83
N GLU A 40 24.77 -15.85 -4.82
CA GLU A 40 24.61 -17.31 -4.88
C GLU A 40 23.58 -17.69 -5.94
N ALA A 41 22.42 -17.05 -5.94
CA ALA A 41 21.36 -17.31 -6.90
C ALA A 41 21.80 -17.03 -8.35
N ARG A 42 22.51 -15.91 -8.58
CA ARG A 42 23.11 -15.59 -9.88
C ARG A 42 24.12 -16.63 -10.36
N THR A 43 24.98 -17.09 -9.45
CA THR A 43 25.97 -18.12 -9.77
C THR A 43 25.27 -19.42 -10.16
N ALA A 44 24.27 -19.84 -9.39
CA ALA A 44 23.48 -21.03 -9.70
C ALA A 44 22.73 -20.92 -11.03
N ALA A 45 22.16 -19.75 -11.34
CA ALA A 45 21.49 -19.52 -12.63
C ALA A 45 22.46 -19.58 -13.81
N ALA A 46 23.65 -18.97 -13.68
CA ALA A 46 24.70 -19.05 -14.68
C ALA A 46 25.21 -20.49 -14.88
N ASP A 47 25.50 -21.21 -13.79
CA ASP A 47 25.96 -22.60 -13.84
C ASP A 47 24.91 -23.52 -14.50
N ALA A 48 23.62 -23.31 -14.22
CA ALA A 48 22.53 -24.06 -14.83
C ALA A 48 22.35 -23.72 -16.32
N GLU A 49 22.54 -22.46 -16.72
CA GLU A 49 22.55 -22.05 -18.13
C GLU A 49 23.69 -22.72 -18.90
N ASP A 50 24.91 -22.66 -18.36
CA ASP A 50 26.10 -23.30 -18.94
C ASP A 50 25.91 -24.82 -19.07
N ALA A 51 25.27 -25.46 -18.07
CA ALA A 51 24.95 -26.88 -18.10
C ALA A 51 23.96 -27.23 -19.23
N VAL A 52 23.01 -26.35 -19.52
CA VAL A 52 22.07 -26.48 -20.64
C VAL A 52 22.76 -26.24 -21.99
N GLU A 53 23.56 -25.18 -22.11
CA GLU A 53 24.29 -24.83 -23.34
C GLU A 53 25.28 -25.94 -23.74
N SER A 54 25.96 -26.56 -22.76
CA SER A 54 26.96 -27.60 -23.00
C SER A 54 26.42 -28.85 -23.72
N VAL A 55 25.12 -29.13 -23.58
CA VAL A 55 24.45 -30.29 -24.20
C VAL A 55 23.57 -29.87 -25.37
N GLY A 56 22.91 -28.72 -25.24
CA GLY A 56 21.91 -28.20 -26.16
C GLY A 56 20.49 -28.50 -25.69
N GLU A 57 19.66 -27.45 -25.64
CA GLU A 57 18.28 -27.50 -25.13
C GLU A 57 17.42 -28.57 -25.80
N SER A 58 17.39 -28.66 -27.14
CA SER A 58 16.58 -29.66 -27.84
C SER A 58 16.99 -31.11 -27.54
N ARG A 59 18.28 -31.35 -27.25
CA ARG A 59 18.75 -32.67 -26.84
C ARG A 59 18.32 -32.99 -25.41
N LEU A 60 18.34 -32.00 -24.51
CA LEU A 60 17.85 -32.16 -23.14
C LEU A 60 16.34 -32.40 -23.11
N GLU A 61 15.56 -31.67 -23.92
CA GLU A 61 14.12 -31.93 -24.11
C GLU A 61 13.88 -33.37 -24.54
N SER A 62 14.65 -33.85 -25.54
CA SER A 62 14.54 -35.23 -26.01
C SER A 62 14.87 -36.26 -24.93
N VAL A 63 15.87 -35.99 -24.07
CA VAL A 63 16.20 -36.87 -22.93
C VAL A 63 15.11 -36.83 -21.87
N ALA A 64 14.58 -35.64 -21.55
CA ALA A 64 13.52 -35.46 -20.56
C ALA A 64 12.22 -36.15 -20.98
N ASP A 65 11.82 -36.00 -22.26
CA ASP A 65 10.65 -36.68 -22.83
C ASP A 65 10.82 -38.20 -22.81
N ALA A 66 12.01 -38.69 -23.18
CA ALA A 66 12.33 -40.12 -23.15
C ALA A 66 12.32 -40.67 -21.72
N HIS A 67 12.94 -39.95 -20.78
CA HIS A 67 12.99 -40.30 -19.36
C HIS A 67 11.59 -40.34 -18.75
N GLY A 68 10.79 -39.29 -18.91
CA GLY A 68 9.41 -39.22 -18.41
C GLY A 68 8.51 -40.29 -19.02
N SER A 69 8.67 -40.56 -20.32
CA SER A 69 7.94 -41.64 -21.01
C SER A 69 8.32 -43.02 -20.49
N ALA A 70 9.63 -43.28 -20.31
CA ALA A 70 10.13 -44.55 -19.79
C ALA A 70 9.66 -44.81 -18.35
N VAL A 71 9.80 -43.82 -17.46
CA VAL A 71 9.33 -43.90 -16.06
C VAL A 71 7.81 -44.11 -16.02
N SER A 72 7.03 -43.35 -16.81
CA SER A 72 5.57 -43.52 -16.84
C SER A 72 5.14 -44.88 -17.37
N LEU A 73 5.84 -45.44 -18.36
CA LEU A 73 5.58 -46.80 -18.86
C LEU A 73 5.90 -47.86 -17.80
N LEU A 74 7.03 -47.73 -17.10
CA LEU A 74 7.42 -48.65 -16.03
C LEU A 74 6.38 -48.66 -14.92
N ASP A 75 5.98 -47.49 -14.41
CA ASP A 75 5.02 -47.38 -13.31
C ASP A 75 3.60 -47.83 -13.69
N ARG A 76 3.17 -47.55 -14.92
CA ARG A 76 1.80 -47.90 -15.38
C ARG A 76 1.61 -49.40 -15.61
N TYR A 77 2.70 -50.13 -15.88
CA TYR A 77 2.63 -51.52 -16.31
C TYR A 77 3.24 -52.52 -15.33
N GLU A 78 4.04 -52.10 -14.35
CA GLU A 78 4.63 -53.02 -13.35
C GLU A 78 3.60 -53.97 -12.72
N ASP A 79 2.51 -53.43 -12.16
CA ASP A 79 1.48 -54.24 -11.50
C ASP A 79 0.74 -55.20 -12.44
N ARG A 80 0.67 -54.89 -13.74
CA ARG A 80 -0.15 -55.61 -14.73
C ARG A 80 0.64 -56.57 -15.61
N ALA A 81 1.90 -56.27 -15.86
CA ALA A 81 2.78 -57.00 -16.77
C ALA A 81 3.74 -57.97 -16.06
N VAL A 82 3.71 -58.05 -14.73
CA VAL A 82 4.49 -58.99 -13.92
C VAL A 82 3.79 -60.35 -13.75
N GLY A 83 4.58 -61.44 -13.77
CA GLY A 83 4.13 -62.74 -13.27
C GLY A 83 3.16 -63.50 -14.19
N SER A 84 1.99 -63.88 -13.67
CA SER A 84 0.86 -64.46 -14.44
C SER A 84 -0.13 -63.41 -14.91
N GLY A 85 0.31 -62.15 -14.97
CA GLY A 85 -0.49 -60.99 -15.31
C GLY A 85 -1.07 -61.04 -16.72
N ASP A 86 -1.70 -59.93 -17.09
CA ASP A 86 -2.36 -59.77 -18.38
C ASP A 86 -1.32 -59.81 -19.50
N PHE A 87 -1.32 -60.90 -20.29
CA PHE A 87 -0.38 -61.09 -21.38
C PHE A 87 -0.53 -60.02 -22.46
N GLU A 88 -1.74 -59.47 -22.64
CA GLU A 88 -1.98 -58.35 -23.54
C GLU A 88 -1.30 -57.09 -23.02
N ALA A 89 -1.40 -56.81 -21.73
CA ALA A 89 -0.70 -55.68 -21.08
C ALA A 89 0.84 -55.83 -21.16
N TYR A 90 1.36 -57.05 -21.05
CA TYR A 90 2.79 -57.32 -21.24
C TYR A 90 3.25 -57.05 -22.68
N LEU A 91 2.53 -57.55 -23.69
CA LEU A 91 2.87 -57.30 -25.10
C LEU A 91 2.73 -55.81 -25.45
N GLU A 92 1.70 -55.14 -24.94
CA GLU A 92 1.53 -53.71 -25.12
C GLU A 92 2.68 -52.92 -24.50
N PHE A 93 3.07 -53.22 -23.26
CA PHE A 93 4.21 -52.62 -22.60
C PHE A 93 5.51 -52.82 -23.39
N GLN A 94 5.82 -54.06 -23.79
CA GLN A 94 7.04 -54.33 -24.55
C GLN A 94 7.07 -53.56 -25.88
N ASN A 95 5.97 -53.56 -26.64
CA ASN A 95 5.91 -52.83 -27.90
C ASN A 95 6.10 -51.32 -27.70
N ARG A 96 5.50 -50.75 -26.64
CA ARG A 96 5.62 -49.32 -26.33
C ARG A 96 7.03 -48.96 -25.86
N PHE A 97 7.64 -49.78 -25.00
CA PHE A 97 8.98 -49.50 -24.48
C PHE A 97 10.04 -49.69 -25.56
N LEU A 98 9.94 -50.75 -26.38
CA LEU A 98 10.81 -50.94 -27.54
C LEU A 98 10.67 -49.81 -28.56
N GLY A 99 9.43 -49.44 -28.90
CA GLY A 99 9.16 -48.33 -29.82
C GLY A 99 9.73 -47.01 -29.30
N LEU A 100 9.61 -46.74 -27.99
CA LEU A 100 10.22 -45.56 -27.37
C LEU A 100 11.73 -45.51 -27.61
N VAL A 101 12.44 -46.62 -27.39
CA VAL A 101 13.91 -46.67 -27.54
C VAL A 101 14.36 -46.64 -29.01
N GLU A 102 13.61 -47.28 -29.91
CA GLU A 102 13.91 -47.29 -31.35
C GLU A 102 13.75 -45.90 -31.99
N GLU A 103 12.84 -45.08 -31.48
CA GLU A 103 12.60 -43.71 -31.99
C GLU A 103 13.62 -42.69 -31.44
N LEU A 104 14.46 -43.05 -30.47
CA LEU A 104 15.45 -42.13 -29.89
C LEU A 104 16.56 -41.77 -30.91
N PRO A 105 16.98 -40.49 -30.99
CA PRO A 105 18.12 -40.09 -31.79
C PRO A 105 19.40 -40.85 -31.41
N GLU A 106 20.20 -41.24 -32.40
CA GLU A 106 21.43 -42.00 -32.15
C GLU A 106 22.47 -41.25 -31.31
N ASP A 107 22.48 -39.92 -31.39
CA ASP A 107 23.36 -39.02 -30.64
C ASP A 107 22.73 -38.51 -29.33
N LEU A 108 21.60 -39.07 -28.91
CA LEU A 108 20.92 -38.67 -27.68
C LEU A 108 21.84 -38.92 -26.46
N PRO A 109 22.09 -37.91 -25.62
CA PRO A 109 22.81 -38.12 -24.36
C PRO A 109 22.15 -39.22 -23.53
N LYS A 110 22.98 -40.10 -22.95
CA LYS A 110 22.50 -41.23 -22.12
C LYS A 110 21.56 -42.21 -22.84
N ARG A 111 21.53 -42.26 -24.19
CA ARG A 111 20.77 -43.28 -24.94
C ARG A 111 20.99 -44.70 -24.44
N GLU A 112 22.24 -45.05 -24.13
CA GLU A 112 22.65 -46.36 -23.63
C GLU A 112 21.88 -46.80 -22.37
N ALA A 113 21.45 -45.84 -21.53
CA ALA A 113 20.64 -46.12 -20.34
C ALA A 113 19.26 -46.69 -20.70
N PHE A 114 18.62 -46.11 -21.72
CA PHE A 114 17.33 -46.56 -22.24
C PHE A 114 17.44 -47.91 -22.96
N GLU A 115 18.51 -48.11 -23.73
CA GLU A 115 18.82 -49.39 -24.37
C GLU A 115 19.04 -50.51 -23.34
N ALA A 116 19.85 -50.24 -22.30
CA ALA A 116 20.07 -51.20 -21.21
C ALA A 116 18.78 -51.54 -20.46
N ALA A 117 17.91 -50.56 -20.23
CA ALA A 117 16.58 -50.79 -19.66
C ALA A 117 15.71 -51.67 -20.58
N SER A 118 15.71 -51.41 -21.89
CA SER A 118 14.97 -52.20 -22.87
C SER A 118 15.45 -53.66 -22.92
N ASP A 119 16.76 -53.87 -22.97
CA ASP A 119 17.38 -55.21 -22.94
C ASP A 119 17.01 -55.97 -21.67
N ARG A 120 16.88 -55.26 -20.55
CA ARG A 120 16.49 -55.85 -19.27
C ARG A 120 15.05 -56.34 -19.27
N LEU A 121 14.20 -55.70 -20.07
CA LEU A 121 12.78 -55.97 -20.28
C LEU A 121 12.50 -56.92 -21.46
N ASP A 122 13.49 -57.21 -22.31
CA ASP A 122 13.39 -58.19 -23.39
C ASP A 122 13.48 -59.63 -22.85
N ARG A 123 12.42 -60.07 -22.18
CA ARG A 123 12.31 -61.42 -21.61
C ARG A 123 10.93 -61.98 -21.81
N ARG A 124 10.86 -63.29 -22.06
CA ARG A 124 9.58 -64.05 -22.22
C ARG A 124 8.60 -63.90 -21.05
N ARG A 125 9.07 -63.53 -19.86
CA ARG A 125 8.27 -63.24 -18.65
C ARG A 125 8.99 -62.22 -17.79
N LEU A 126 8.30 -61.15 -17.41
CA LEU A 126 8.82 -60.12 -16.51
C LEU A 126 8.46 -60.41 -15.05
N ARG A 127 9.35 -59.99 -14.17
CA ARG A 127 9.17 -59.97 -12.72
C ARG A 127 9.41 -58.55 -12.21
N GLU A 128 8.95 -58.24 -11.00
CA GLU A 128 9.15 -56.92 -10.36
C GLU A 128 10.62 -56.49 -10.40
N ARG A 129 11.55 -57.38 -10.03
CA ARG A 129 13.00 -57.16 -10.12
C ARG A 129 13.53 -56.78 -11.53
N ASP A 130 12.76 -57.07 -12.58
CA ASP A 130 13.13 -56.72 -13.95
C ASP A 130 12.70 -55.28 -14.25
N PHE A 131 11.57 -54.82 -13.70
CA PHE A 131 11.15 -53.41 -13.70
C PHE A 131 12.06 -52.56 -12.81
N GLU A 132 12.40 -53.03 -11.60
CA GLU A 132 13.34 -52.36 -10.69
C GLU A 132 14.70 -52.13 -11.37
N ALA A 133 15.27 -53.18 -11.98
CA ALA A 133 16.53 -53.04 -12.73
C ALA A 133 16.42 -52.11 -13.95
N ALA A 134 15.27 -52.08 -14.63
CA ALA A 134 15.03 -51.13 -15.71
C ALA A 134 14.94 -49.68 -15.20
N ARG A 135 14.32 -49.45 -14.03
CA ARG A 135 14.32 -48.13 -13.36
C ARG A 135 15.72 -47.68 -12.98
N GLU A 136 16.54 -48.58 -12.42
CA GLU A 136 17.94 -48.27 -12.10
C GLU A 136 18.70 -47.80 -13.33
N HIS A 137 18.50 -48.45 -14.48
CA HIS A 137 19.12 -48.01 -15.73
C HIS A 137 18.60 -46.65 -16.20
N VAL A 138 17.28 -46.44 -16.22
CA VAL A 138 16.69 -45.16 -16.66
C VAL A 138 17.08 -44.00 -15.74
N ALA A 139 17.28 -44.24 -14.44
CA ALA A 139 17.74 -43.23 -13.48
C ALA A 139 19.11 -42.63 -13.85
N ASP A 140 19.97 -43.33 -14.59
CA ASP A 140 21.25 -42.77 -15.06
C ASP A 140 21.07 -41.58 -16.04
N ALA A 141 19.87 -41.41 -16.60
CA ALA A 141 19.50 -40.29 -17.46
C ALA A 141 18.76 -39.15 -16.71
N GLU A 142 18.34 -39.37 -15.46
CA GLU A 142 17.57 -38.41 -14.66
C GLU A 142 18.30 -37.07 -14.50
N GLU A 143 19.58 -37.11 -14.11
CA GLU A 143 20.40 -35.89 -13.96
C GLU A 143 20.49 -35.05 -15.24
N VAL A 144 20.42 -35.70 -16.41
CA VAL A 144 20.43 -35.00 -17.71
C VAL A 144 19.04 -34.51 -18.07
N ALA A 145 18.00 -35.29 -17.79
CA ALA A 145 16.61 -34.91 -17.98
C ALA A 145 16.22 -33.66 -17.15
N ASP A 146 16.71 -33.59 -15.90
CA ASP A 146 16.33 -32.55 -14.94
C ASP A 146 17.03 -31.21 -15.15
N ARG A 147 17.96 -31.09 -16.09
CA ARG A 147 18.75 -29.85 -16.28
C ARG A 147 17.89 -28.64 -16.68
N LEU A 148 16.85 -28.86 -17.49
CA LEU A 148 15.95 -27.78 -17.90
C LEU A 148 15.14 -27.26 -16.71
N ASP A 149 14.64 -28.18 -15.89
CA ASP A 149 13.95 -27.84 -14.65
C ASP A 149 14.88 -27.14 -13.65
N GLU A 150 16.13 -27.60 -13.50
CA GLU A 150 17.10 -26.97 -12.61
C GLU A 150 17.44 -25.54 -13.06
N ARG A 151 17.57 -25.31 -14.37
CA ARG A 151 17.71 -23.95 -14.93
C ARG A 151 16.50 -23.09 -14.60
N GLU A 152 15.29 -23.60 -14.75
CA GLU A 152 14.07 -22.85 -14.41
C GLU A 152 14.04 -22.49 -12.92
N ARG A 153 14.27 -23.47 -12.03
CA ARG A 153 14.35 -23.24 -10.58
C ARG A 153 15.46 -22.25 -10.23
N ALA A 154 16.62 -22.33 -10.87
CA ALA A 154 17.73 -21.41 -10.63
C ALA A 154 17.39 -19.97 -11.03
N ARG A 155 16.76 -19.77 -12.20
CA ARG A 155 16.27 -18.47 -12.66
C ARG A 155 15.17 -17.91 -11.74
N GLU A 156 14.26 -18.74 -11.27
CA GLU A 156 13.25 -18.33 -10.28
C GLU A 156 13.91 -17.87 -8.98
N ARG A 157 14.89 -18.62 -8.46
CA ARG A 157 15.64 -18.25 -7.25
C ARG A 157 16.37 -16.93 -7.43
N GLU A 158 16.98 -16.69 -8.59
CA GLU A 158 17.64 -15.43 -8.93
C GLU A 158 16.63 -14.27 -8.93
N TYR A 159 15.52 -14.41 -9.67
CA TYR A 159 14.46 -13.42 -9.73
C TYR A 159 13.92 -13.07 -8.34
N GLU A 160 13.66 -14.07 -7.49
CA GLU A 160 13.23 -13.82 -6.13
C GLU A 160 14.28 -13.13 -5.27
N ALA A 161 15.57 -13.44 -5.45
CA ALA A 161 16.66 -12.78 -4.74
C ALA A 161 16.80 -11.32 -5.15
N GLU A 162 16.66 -11.02 -6.45
CA GLU A 162 16.63 -9.65 -6.97
C GLU A 162 15.48 -8.85 -6.38
N ARG A 163 14.27 -9.42 -6.42
CA ARG A 163 13.08 -8.79 -5.84
C ARG A 163 13.26 -8.45 -4.36
N ARG A 164 13.87 -9.35 -3.57
CA ARG A 164 14.17 -9.09 -2.15
C ARG A 164 15.14 -7.93 -1.95
N VAL A 165 16.11 -7.76 -2.85
CA VAL A 165 17.07 -6.65 -2.83
C VAL A 165 16.39 -5.34 -3.25
N GLU A 166 15.51 -5.37 -4.26
CA GLU A 166 14.68 -4.23 -4.69
C GLU A 166 13.76 -3.76 -3.57
N ASP A 167 12.98 -4.67 -2.96
CA ASP A 167 12.08 -4.36 -1.85
C ASP A 167 12.85 -3.70 -0.68
N ARG A 168 14.08 -4.16 -0.43
CA ARG A 168 14.94 -3.56 0.61
C ARG A 168 15.46 -2.19 0.19
N LEU A 169 15.83 -2.00 -1.07
CA LEU A 169 16.28 -0.72 -1.60
C LEU A 169 15.19 0.33 -1.43
N ASP A 170 13.96 0.02 -1.84
CA ASP A 170 12.80 0.92 -1.72
C ASP A 170 12.56 1.33 -0.26
N ALA A 171 12.57 0.37 0.66
CA ALA A 171 12.43 0.65 2.10
C ALA A 171 13.54 1.55 2.65
N VAL A 172 14.77 1.41 2.14
CA VAL A 172 15.90 2.26 2.52
C VAL A 172 15.76 3.66 1.95
N GLU A 173 15.28 3.80 0.71
CA GLU A 173 15.05 5.11 0.07
C GLU A 173 13.94 5.89 0.74
N GLU A 174 12.83 5.24 1.10
CA GLU A 174 11.76 5.85 1.91
C GLU A 174 12.33 6.36 3.24
N ARG A 175 13.11 5.52 3.93
CA ARG A 175 13.73 5.90 5.21
C ARG A 175 14.72 7.06 5.07
N ILE A 176 15.48 7.11 3.98
CA ILE A 176 16.35 8.26 3.66
C ILE A 176 15.52 9.52 3.53
N GLY A 177 14.41 9.49 2.79
CA GLY A 177 13.52 10.63 2.60
C GLY A 177 12.94 11.16 3.92
N GLU A 178 12.56 10.27 4.83
CA GLU A 178 12.13 10.64 6.19
C GLU A 178 13.25 11.33 6.98
N LEU A 179 14.46 10.74 6.99
CA LEU A 179 15.60 11.27 7.73
C LEU A 179 16.06 12.63 7.17
N GLU A 180 16.08 12.80 5.86
CA GLU A 180 16.37 14.09 5.21
C GLU A 180 15.32 15.14 5.56
N ARG A 181 14.04 14.77 5.64
CA ARG A 181 12.98 15.65 6.13
C ARG A 181 13.24 16.06 7.57
N LEU A 182 13.62 15.14 8.46
CA LEU A 182 13.96 15.46 9.84
C LEU A 182 15.16 16.41 9.94
N VAL A 183 16.22 16.19 9.14
CA VAL A 183 17.38 17.09 9.10
C VAL A 183 16.95 18.51 8.69
N ARG A 184 16.17 18.66 7.61
CA ARG A 184 15.66 19.97 7.18
C ARG A 184 14.84 20.68 8.25
N LEU A 185 14.04 19.94 9.03
CA LEU A 185 13.28 20.51 10.15
C LEU A 185 14.18 20.85 11.34
N GLY A 186 15.24 20.07 11.58
CA GLY A 186 16.24 20.35 12.63
C GLY A 186 17.11 21.56 12.36
N ASP A 187 17.37 21.88 11.09
CA ASP A 187 18.06 23.11 10.67
C ASP A 187 17.21 24.38 10.89
N ALA A 188 15.92 24.21 11.22
CA ALA A 188 15.07 25.32 11.59
C ALA A 188 15.51 25.94 12.91
N ASP A 189 15.36 27.25 13.02
CA ASP A 189 15.59 27.98 14.26
C ASP A 189 14.46 27.67 15.25
N LEU A 190 14.61 26.58 16.01
CA LEU A 190 13.60 26.11 16.94
C LEU A 190 13.34 27.10 18.07
N ASP A 191 14.21 28.06 18.35
CA ASP A 191 14.02 29.11 19.36
C ASP A 191 13.35 30.36 18.79
N ALA A 192 13.02 30.36 17.50
CA ALA A 192 12.39 31.50 16.87
C ALA A 192 11.05 31.82 17.55
N PRO A 193 10.71 33.13 17.70
CA PRO A 193 9.50 33.56 18.40
C PRO A 193 8.27 33.33 17.53
N VAL A 194 7.85 32.07 17.38
CA VAL A 194 6.72 31.63 16.53
C VAL A 194 5.39 32.28 16.92
N GLU A 195 5.26 32.75 18.17
CA GLU A 195 4.08 33.50 18.63
C GLU A 195 3.83 34.77 17.82
N ARG A 196 4.89 35.37 17.24
CA ARG A 196 4.75 36.52 16.32
C ARG A 196 4.00 36.19 15.02
N LEU A 197 3.88 34.90 14.67
CA LEU A 197 2.99 34.42 13.60
C LEU A 197 1.70 33.83 14.16
N ARG A 198 1.78 33.14 15.30
CA ARG A 198 0.64 32.42 15.89
C ARG A 198 -0.44 33.35 16.36
N GLU A 199 -0.09 34.37 17.16
CA GLU A 199 -1.06 35.27 17.77
C GLU A 199 -1.90 36.01 16.71
N PRO A 200 -1.34 36.58 15.61
CA PRO A 200 -2.17 37.20 14.58
C PRO A 200 -3.09 36.21 13.84
N VAL A 201 -2.63 34.98 13.61
CA VAL A 201 -3.41 33.93 12.92
C VAL A 201 -4.57 33.47 13.80
N GLU A 202 -4.31 33.16 15.07
CA GLU A 202 -5.34 32.75 16.03
C GLU A 202 -6.33 33.90 16.28
N ALA A 203 -5.86 35.13 16.47
CA ALA A 203 -6.74 36.29 16.67
C ALA A 203 -7.68 36.55 15.48
N TYR A 204 -7.20 36.38 14.24
CA TYR A 204 -8.06 36.45 13.07
C TYR A 204 -9.05 35.28 13.02
N ASN A 205 -8.56 34.06 13.22
CA ASN A 205 -9.37 32.83 13.15
C ASN A 205 -10.52 32.84 14.18
N ASP A 206 -10.24 33.30 15.40
CA ASP A 206 -11.26 33.41 16.45
C ASP A 206 -12.29 34.50 16.10
N ALA A 207 -11.84 35.67 15.63
CA ALA A 207 -12.72 36.76 15.25
C ALA A 207 -13.65 36.41 14.06
N VAL A 208 -13.13 35.71 13.05
CA VAL A 208 -13.94 35.31 11.88
C VAL A 208 -14.94 34.21 12.25
N LYS A 209 -14.56 33.28 13.14
CA LYS A 209 -15.48 32.25 13.66
C LYS A 209 -16.63 32.89 14.45
N GLU A 210 -16.32 33.83 15.33
CA GLU A 210 -17.33 34.56 16.11
C GLU A 210 -18.25 35.37 15.19
N SER A 211 -17.67 36.14 14.26
CA SER A 211 -18.43 36.95 13.30
C SER A 211 -19.35 36.09 12.43
N PHE A 212 -18.86 34.93 11.96
CA PHE A 212 -19.66 34.04 11.12
C PHE A 212 -20.78 33.36 11.93
N ALA A 213 -20.49 32.97 13.17
CA ALA A 213 -21.51 32.41 14.07
C ALA A 213 -22.63 33.43 14.35
N ALA A 214 -22.27 34.70 14.57
CA ALA A 214 -23.25 35.80 14.69
C ALA A 214 -24.03 35.98 13.38
N PHE A 215 -23.35 36.05 12.24
CA PHE A 215 -23.98 36.19 10.92
C PHE A 215 -24.98 35.05 10.63
N ARG A 216 -24.60 33.81 10.89
CA ARG A 216 -25.47 32.63 10.71
C ARG A 216 -26.72 32.65 11.59
N ARG A 217 -26.63 33.23 12.79
CA ARG A 217 -27.70 33.32 13.77
C ARG A 217 -28.63 34.52 13.55
N GLU A 218 -28.10 35.62 13.03
CA GLU A 218 -28.81 36.91 13.02
C GLU A 218 -29.23 37.35 11.62
N ALA A 219 -28.44 37.05 10.59
CA ALA A 219 -28.79 37.41 9.23
C ALA A 219 -29.78 36.42 8.63
N SER A 220 -30.53 36.90 7.65
CA SER A 220 -31.49 36.07 6.93
C SER A 220 -30.76 34.96 6.14
N ALA A 221 -31.41 33.82 5.97
CA ALA A 221 -30.88 32.74 5.14
C ALA A 221 -30.61 33.20 3.71
N ARG A 222 -31.40 34.15 3.18
CA ARG A 222 -31.16 34.81 1.89
C ARG A 222 -29.81 35.53 1.85
N GLU A 223 -29.49 36.32 2.88
CA GLU A 223 -28.22 37.05 2.95
C GLU A 223 -27.04 36.09 3.09
N LEU A 224 -27.16 35.06 3.92
CA LEU A 224 -26.11 34.05 4.08
C LEU A 224 -25.88 33.28 2.77
N PHE A 225 -26.94 32.93 2.03
CA PHE A 225 -26.81 32.22 0.76
C PHE A 225 -26.21 33.11 -0.32
N ALA A 226 -26.62 34.38 -0.40
CA ALA A 226 -26.02 35.35 -1.31
C ALA A 226 -24.52 35.56 -1.01
N PHE A 227 -24.14 35.54 0.28
CA PHE A 227 -22.73 35.53 0.68
C PHE A 227 -22.01 34.29 0.12
N VAL A 228 -22.53 33.08 0.34
CA VAL A 228 -21.91 31.83 -0.15
C VAL A 228 -21.82 31.81 -1.68
N GLU A 229 -22.85 32.24 -2.39
CA GLU A 229 -22.83 32.36 -3.85
C GLU A 229 -21.71 33.31 -4.32
N THR A 230 -21.52 34.41 -3.60
CA THR A 230 -20.47 35.37 -3.93
C THR A 230 -19.06 34.78 -3.75
N THR A 231 -18.88 33.81 -2.85
CA THR A 231 -17.58 33.16 -2.64
C THR A 231 -17.12 32.33 -3.85
N ALA A 232 -18.00 32.01 -4.80
CA ALA A 232 -17.62 31.33 -6.05
C ALA A 232 -16.59 32.12 -6.90
N ALA A 233 -16.49 33.43 -6.71
CA ALA A 233 -15.49 34.29 -7.35
C ALA A 233 -14.12 34.30 -6.65
N TYR A 234 -13.98 33.60 -5.51
CA TYR A 234 -12.83 33.62 -4.61
C TYR A 234 -12.28 32.19 -4.43
N PRO A 235 -11.42 31.71 -5.34
CA PRO A 235 -11.01 30.30 -5.40
C PRO A 235 -10.22 29.79 -4.19
N LEU A 236 -9.71 30.67 -3.32
CA LEU A 236 -9.02 30.29 -2.08
C LEU A 236 -9.99 30.20 -0.88
N VAL A 237 -11.26 30.55 -1.07
CA VAL A 237 -12.34 30.40 -0.08
C VAL A 237 -13.30 29.31 -0.55
N ASP A 238 -13.05 28.07 -0.13
CA ASP A 238 -13.71 26.87 -0.66
C ASP A 238 -15.04 26.57 0.03
N TYR A 239 -16.07 27.38 -0.22
CA TYR A 239 -17.43 27.05 0.19
C TYR A 239 -18.16 26.17 -0.82
N ARG A 240 -18.83 25.14 -0.30
CA ARG A 240 -19.82 24.40 -1.08
C ARG A 240 -21.04 25.27 -1.38
N GLN A 241 -21.36 25.39 -2.66
CA GLN A 241 -22.51 26.17 -3.13
C GLN A 241 -23.85 25.58 -2.66
N PRO A 242 -24.86 26.42 -2.37
CA PRO A 242 -26.16 25.95 -1.91
C PRO A 242 -26.83 25.02 -2.95
N PRO A 243 -27.49 23.93 -2.53
CA PRO A 243 -28.31 23.13 -3.44
C PRO A 243 -29.38 24.00 -4.11
N ALA A 244 -29.52 23.91 -5.43
CA ALA A 244 -30.39 24.80 -6.21
C ALA A 244 -31.84 24.86 -5.69
N GLU A 245 -32.41 23.72 -5.31
CA GLU A 245 -33.77 23.63 -4.78
C GLU A 245 -33.94 24.31 -3.41
N LEU A 246 -32.88 24.34 -2.59
CA LEU A 246 -32.87 25.04 -1.31
C LEU A 246 -32.68 26.54 -1.51
N ALA A 247 -31.80 26.94 -2.43
CA ALA A 247 -31.56 28.34 -2.77
C ALA A 247 -32.83 29.00 -3.33
N GLU A 248 -33.51 28.33 -4.26
CA GLU A 248 -34.79 28.78 -4.82
C GLU A 248 -35.86 28.93 -3.72
N TYR A 249 -35.97 27.94 -2.83
CA TYR A 249 -36.90 28.01 -1.71
C TYR A 249 -36.63 29.19 -0.78
N VAL A 250 -35.37 29.41 -0.39
CA VAL A 250 -34.96 30.52 0.48
C VAL A 250 -35.18 31.87 -0.22
N ALA A 251 -34.93 31.96 -1.52
CA ALA A 251 -35.13 33.20 -2.28
C ALA A 251 -36.61 33.61 -2.38
N GLU A 252 -37.51 32.64 -2.63
CA GLU A 252 -38.91 32.93 -2.95
C GLU A 252 -39.85 32.96 -1.74
N ARG A 253 -39.51 32.27 -0.64
CA ARG A 253 -40.43 32.08 0.49
C ARG A 253 -40.05 32.95 1.68
N ASP A 254 -41.05 33.39 2.44
CA ASP A 254 -40.83 34.23 3.64
C ASP A 254 -39.98 33.54 4.69
N ALA A 255 -39.99 32.20 4.75
CA ALA A 255 -39.03 31.45 5.57
C ALA A 255 -37.55 31.80 5.29
N GLY A 256 -37.21 32.31 4.10
CA GLY A 256 -35.87 32.78 3.79
C GLY A 256 -35.46 34.10 4.46
N THR A 257 -36.40 34.83 5.08
CA THR A 257 -36.07 36.00 5.93
C THR A 257 -35.63 35.59 7.33
N GLU A 258 -35.92 34.36 7.74
CA GLU A 258 -35.45 33.77 9.00
C GLU A 258 -33.97 33.39 8.89
N SER A 259 -33.28 33.28 10.02
CA SER A 259 -31.88 32.88 10.05
C SER A 259 -31.71 31.38 9.73
N VAL A 260 -30.50 30.96 9.36
CA VAL A 260 -30.23 29.52 9.18
C VAL A 260 -30.37 28.76 10.49
N THR A 261 -30.05 29.39 11.62
CA THR A 261 -30.31 28.79 12.95
C THR A 261 -31.81 28.58 13.17
N ASP A 262 -32.65 29.57 12.89
CA ASP A 262 -34.10 29.46 13.03
C ASP A 262 -34.68 28.41 12.08
N LEU A 263 -34.23 28.35 10.83
CA LEU A 263 -34.65 27.33 9.87
C LEU A 263 -34.34 25.91 10.35
N LEU A 264 -33.18 25.70 10.98
CA LEU A 264 -32.81 24.42 11.58
C LEU A 264 -33.69 24.08 12.79
N ASP A 265 -33.95 25.05 13.66
CA ASP A 265 -34.85 24.88 14.81
C ASP A 265 -36.28 24.57 14.36
N TYR A 266 -36.75 25.22 13.29
CA TYR A 266 -38.07 25.02 12.70
C TYR A 266 -38.19 23.62 12.09
N ALA A 267 -37.12 23.08 11.50
CA ALA A 267 -37.12 21.72 10.97
C ALA A 267 -37.47 20.66 12.04
N ASP A 268 -37.14 20.93 13.31
CA ASP A 268 -37.41 20.06 14.46
C ASP A 268 -38.80 20.27 15.08
N TYR A 269 -39.57 21.28 14.63
CA TYR A 269 -40.92 21.55 15.14
C TYR A 269 -41.98 20.63 14.53
N SER A 270 -43.10 20.43 15.23
CA SER A 270 -44.27 19.75 14.65
C SER A 270 -44.92 20.63 13.56
N THR A 271 -45.61 20.02 12.60
CA THR A 271 -46.27 20.77 11.50
C THR A 271 -47.29 21.78 12.06
N SER A 272 -48.07 21.38 13.06
CA SER A 272 -49.01 22.25 13.78
C SER A 272 -48.35 23.44 14.50
N LYS A 273 -47.08 23.29 14.90
CA LYS A 273 -46.31 24.37 15.52
C LYS A 273 -45.76 25.30 14.45
N LEU A 274 -45.39 24.77 13.28
CA LEU A 274 -44.85 25.53 12.15
C LEU A 274 -45.88 26.39 11.41
N ASP A 275 -47.15 26.00 11.38
CA ASP A 275 -48.23 26.81 10.79
C ASP A 275 -48.38 28.21 11.47
N HIS A 276 -47.71 28.43 12.61
CA HIS A 276 -47.63 29.72 13.30
C HIS A 276 -46.39 30.56 12.93
N TYR A 277 -45.38 29.98 12.29
CA TYR A 277 -44.11 30.63 11.96
C TYR A 277 -43.89 30.77 10.45
N VAL A 278 -44.48 29.87 9.65
CA VAL A 278 -44.30 29.87 8.19
C VAL A 278 -45.61 29.57 7.46
N ASP A 279 -45.76 30.14 6.26
CA ASP A 279 -46.97 29.98 5.44
C ASP A 279 -47.17 28.56 4.88
N ASP A 280 -46.07 27.80 4.73
CA ASP A 280 -46.11 26.42 4.23
C ASP A 280 -45.14 25.54 5.03
N ALA A 281 -45.64 24.99 6.14
CA ALA A 281 -44.91 24.09 7.02
C ALA A 281 -44.46 22.80 6.32
N ALA A 282 -45.22 22.32 5.32
CA ALA A 282 -44.89 21.10 4.59
C ALA A 282 -43.74 21.31 3.59
N ALA A 283 -43.72 22.46 2.92
CA ALA A 283 -42.61 22.85 2.04
C ALA A 283 -41.32 23.09 2.82
N LEU A 284 -41.38 23.78 3.96
CA LEU A 284 -40.22 24.00 4.84
C LEU A 284 -39.60 22.67 5.26
N LYS A 285 -40.42 21.76 5.82
CA LYS A 285 -39.92 20.45 6.25
C LYS A 285 -39.29 19.67 5.12
N ARG A 286 -39.90 19.66 3.93
CA ARG A 286 -39.37 18.90 2.80
C ARG A 286 -38.03 19.46 2.33
N ARG A 287 -37.90 20.78 2.18
CA ARG A 287 -36.70 21.43 1.62
C ARG A 287 -35.58 21.51 2.65
N VAL A 288 -35.88 21.88 3.90
CA VAL A 288 -34.89 22.03 4.96
C VAL A 288 -34.43 20.67 5.49
N ALA A 289 -35.31 19.68 5.68
CA ALA A 289 -34.89 18.37 6.20
C ALA A 289 -34.02 17.60 5.20
N VAL A 290 -34.32 17.67 3.89
CA VAL A 290 -33.51 17.02 2.84
C VAL A 290 -32.09 17.61 2.77
N HIS A 291 -31.95 18.90 3.03
CA HIS A 291 -30.67 19.61 2.97
C HIS A 291 -30.12 20.01 4.35
N ARG A 292 -30.60 19.39 5.44
CA ARG A 292 -30.18 19.69 6.82
C ARG A 292 -28.67 19.61 6.99
N THR A 293 -28.04 18.55 6.49
CA THR A 293 -26.59 18.36 6.55
C THR A 293 -25.81 19.50 5.89
N TYR A 294 -26.36 20.12 4.84
CA TYR A 294 -25.71 21.27 4.20
C TYR A 294 -25.72 22.48 5.15
N LEU A 295 -26.89 22.82 5.71
CA LEU A 295 -27.07 23.95 6.62
C LEU A 295 -26.30 23.78 7.94
N GLU A 296 -26.17 22.55 8.44
CA GLU A 296 -25.39 22.23 9.64
C GLU A 296 -23.88 22.36 9.42
N ARG A 297 -23.39 22.03 8.22
CA ARG A 297 -21.97 22.13 7.86
C ARG A 297 -21.55 23.50 7.32
N LEU A 298 -22.50 24.43 7.22
CA LEU A 298 -22.21 25.78 6.78
C LEU A 298 -21.63 26.58 7.96
N ASP A 299 -20.30 26.61 8.03
CA ASP A 299 -19.53 27.24 9.11
C ASP A 299 -18.40 28.13 8.57
N ALA A 300 -17.52 28.58 9.47
CA ALA A 300 -16.42 29.48 9.14
C ALA A 300 -15.16 28.77 8.62
N GLU A 301 -15.13 27.44 8.53
CA GLU A 301 -13.91 26.67 8.25
C GLU A 301 -13.19 27.13 6.96
N PRO A 302 -13.88 27.41 5.83
CA PRO A 302 -13.22 27.90 4.62
C PRO A 302 -12.55 29.28 4.77
N LEU A 303 -12.91 30.05 5.80
CA LEU A 303 -12.40 31.40 6.09
C LEU A 303 -11.19 31.39 7.04
N VAL A 304 -10.93 30.27 7.71
CA VAL A 304 -9.85 30.11 8.68
C VAL A 304 -8.51 29.91 7.95
N VAL A 305 -7.42 30.31 8.60
CA VAL A 305 -6.04 30.05 8.18
C VAL A 305 -5.46 28.90 9.01
N SER A 306 -4.90 27.89 8.35
CA SER A 306 -4.29 26.73 9.01
C SER A 306 -3.08 27.09 9.86
N TRP A 307 -2.74 26.20 10.81
CA TRP A 307 -1.50 26.27 11.57
C TRP A 307 -0.66 25.00 11.34
N PRO A 308 0.66 25.10 11.05
CA PRO A 308 1.40 26.32 10.69
C PRO A 308 0.82 27.03 9.44
N PRO A 309 0.98 28.35 9.31
CA PRO A 309 0.36 29.10 8.22
C PRO A 309 0.96 28.73 6.86
N PRO A 310 0.23 28.98 5.76
CA PRO A 310 0.69 28.66 4.41
C PRO A 310 1.93 29.48 4.01
N SER A 311 2.50 29.22 2.83
CA SER A 311 3.65 29.99 2.35
C SER A 311 3.32 31.49 2.27
N ALA A 312 4.32 32.38 2.36
CA ALA A 312 4.09 33.83 2.32
C ALA A 312 3.30 34.26 1.06
N GLY A 313 3.66 33.68 -0.10
CA GLY A 313 2.96 33.94 -1.35
C GLY A 313 1.49 33.54 -1.29
N GLU A 314 1.21 32.34 -0.78
CA GLU A 314 -0.15 31.80 -0.65
C GLU A 314 -0.97 32.57 0.40
N LEU A 315 -0.41 32.86 1.58
CA LEU A 315 -1.07 33.65 2.61
C LEU A 315 -1.43 35.05 2.09
N ARG A 316 -0.54 35.67 1.32
CA ARG A 316 -0.79 36.99 0.73
C ARG A 316 -1.97 36.98 -0.25
N TYR A 317 -2.10 35.97 -1.09
CA TYR A 317 -3.25 35.85 -2.00
C TYR A 317 -4.52 35.51 -1.24
N ARG A 318 -4.45 34.53 -0.33
CA ARG A 318 -5.58 34.12 0.51
C ARG A 318 -6.10 35.29 1.34
N ALA A 319 -5.24 36.06 1.99
CA ALA A 319 -5.63 37.22 2.79
C ALA A 319 -6.34 38.31 1.98
N ARG A 320 -6.00 38.50 0.69
CA ARG A 320 -6.74 39.45 -0.18
C ARG A 320 -8.18 39.00 -0.41
N GLU A 321 -8.37 37.71 -0.66
CA GLU A 321 -9.72 37.14 -0.81
C GLU A 321 -10.49 37.18 0.51
N LEU A 322 -9.85 36.83 1.62
CA LEU A 322 -10.44 36.91 2.96
C LEU A 322 -10.89 38.33 3.28
N VAL A 323 -10.08 39.36 3.03
CA VAL A 323 -10.48 40.78 3.24
C VAL A 323 -11.74 41.13 2.43
N ALA A 324 -11.82 40.67 1.18
CA ALA A 324 -12.97 40.95 0.32
C ALA A 324 -14.23 40.18 0.73
N VAL A 325 -14.08 38.94 1.21
CA VAL A 325 -15.19 38.07 1.63
C VAL A 325 -15.69 38.43 3.02
N VAL A 326 -14.78 38.55 3.99
CA VAL A 326 -15.09 38.86 5.40
C VAL A 326 -15.77 40.22 5.55
N GLY A 327 -15.38 41.22 4.75
CA GLY A 327 -16.02 42.54 4.77
C GLY A 327 -17.49 42.58 4.33
N ARG A 328 -18.07 41.45 3.90
CA ARG A 328 -19.49 41.35 3.56
C ARG A 328 -20.39 41.06 4.76
N PHE A 329 -19.85 40.51 5.84
CA PHE A 329 -20.64 40.10 7.00
C PHE A 329 -20.04 40.51 8.34
N ALA A 330 -18.72 40.64 8.42
CA ALA A 330 -18.02 40.97 9.66
C ALA A 330 -17.77 42.47 9.79
N ASP A 331 -17.47 42.89 11.03
CA ASP A 331 -17.14 44.27 11.35
C ASP A 331 -15.73 44.67 10.88
N GLU A 332 -15.46 45.98 10.95
CA GLU A 332 -14.17 46.52 10.51
C GLU A 332 -13.00 46.01 11.37
N GLU A 333 -13.23 45.61 12.63
CA GLU A 333 -12.20 45.01 13.48
C GLU A 333 -11.74 43.65 12.91
N THR A 334 -12.68 42.79 12.53
CA THR A 334 -12.39 41.48 11.94
C THR A 334 -11.74 41.63 10.57
N VAL A 335 -12.19 42.59 9.77
CA VAL A 335 -11.55 42.91 8.48
C VAL A 335 -10.13 43.45 8.68
N ALA A 336 -9.88 44.26 9.71
CA ALA A 336 -8.54 44.75 10.05
C ALA A 336 -7.60 43.59 10.41
N LYS A 337 -8.08 42.57 11.14
CA LYS A 337 -7.30 41.34 11.42
C LYS A 337 -6.98 40.56 10.13
N ALA A 338 -7.92 40.48 9.18
CA ALA A 338 -7.67 39.89 7.86
C ALA A 338 -6.59 40.67 7.07
N ARG A 339 -6.60 42.01 7.14
CA ARG A 339 -5.55 42.84 6.53
C ARG A 339 -4.20 42.64 7.22
N ALA A 340 -4.18 42.47 8.55
CA ALA A 340 -2.96 42.18 9.29
C ALA A 340 -2.31 40.86 8.84
N LEU A 341 -3.08 39.84 8.44
CA LEU A 341 -2.53 38.61 7.86
C LEU A 341 -1.80 38.84 6.53
N ARG A 342 -2.33 39.73 5.69
CA ARG A 342 -1.67 40.12 4.45
C ARG A 342 -0.32 40.79 4.75
N ASP A 343 -0.30 41.71 5.70
CA ASP A 343 0.91 42.44 6.10
C ASP A 343 1.91 41.49 6.81
N LEU A 344 1.41 40.48 7.53
CA LEU A 344 2.21 39.41 8.15
C LEU A 344 3.03 38.65 7.10
N ALA A 345 2.41 38.34 5.96
CA ALA A 345 3.05 37.61 4.85
C ALA A 345 4.14 38.42 4.14
N GLU A 346 4.19 39.75 4.33
CA GLU A 346 5.19 40.64 3.73
C GLU A 346 6.42 40.85 4.63
N ARG A 347 6.41 40.31 5.86
CA ARG A 347 7.54 40.43 6.77
C ARG A 347 8.73 39.57 6.32
N ASP A 348 9.93 40.15 6.38
CA ASP A 348 11.17 39.45 6.05
C ASP A 348 11.42 38.23 6.95
N ASP A 349 10.94 38.26 8.20
CA ASP A 349 11.10 37.15 9.15
C ASP A 349 10.05 36.04 8.99
N TYR A 350 9.02 36.22 8.15
CA TYR A 350 7.91 35.27 8.00
C TYR A 350 8.40 33.87 7.64
N GLY A 351 9.29 33.76 6.64
CA GLY A 351 9.81 32.48 6.18
C GLY A 351 10.50 31.71 7.30
N ARG A 352 11.41 32.36 8.03
CA ARG A 352 12.13 31.76 9.18
C ARG A 352 11.17 31.34 10.28
N LEU A 353 10.23 32.21 10.66
CA LEU A 353 9.26 31.90 11.71
C LEU A 353 8.32 30.76 11.33
N ARG A 354 7.90 30.69 10.06
CA ARG A 354 7.07 29.61 9.54
C ARG A 354 7.81 28.29 9.56
N THR A 355 9.06 28.25 9.09
CA THR A 355 9.89 27.04 9.13
C THR A 355 10.10 26.56 10.57
N ALA A 356 10.31 27.48 11.52
CA ALA A 356 10.38 27.14 12.93
C ALA A 356 9.05 26.59 13.48
N ALA A 357 7.91 27.16 13.08
CA ALA A 357 6.59 26.67 13.47
C ALA A 357 6.32 25.26 12.90
N GLU A 358 6.66 25.03 11.62
CA GLU A 358 6.57 23.71 10.99
C GLU A 358 7.43 22.67 11.71
N ALA A 359 8.67 23.03 12.05
CA ALA A 359 9.56 22.16 12.81
C ALA A 359 9.03 21.87 14.21
N ARG A 360 8.52 22.87 14.95
CA ARG A 360 7.95 22.68 16.30
C ARG A 360 6.69 21.82 16.31
N THR A 361 5.80 21.99 15.34
CA THR A 361 4.55 21.22 15.23
C THR A 361 4.81 19.78 14.75
N THR A 362 5.81 19.59 13.90
CA THR A 362 6.10 18.28 13.30
C THR A 362 7.02 17.42 14.16
N LEU A 363 8.08 18.02 14.74
CA LEU A 363 9.10 17.27 15.45
C LEU A 363 8.65 16.94 16.88
N THR A 364 8.64 15.66 17.19
CA THR A 364 8.53 15.16 18.56
C THR A 364 9.76 15.54 19.39
N GLU A 365 9.63 15.52 20.71
CA GLU A 365 10.75 15.77 21.63
C GLU A 365 11.93 14.83 21.37
N THR A 366 11.63 13.54 21.21
CA THR A 366 12.63 12.51 20.92
C THR A 366 13.37 12.78 19.61
N GLU A 367 12.67 13.24 18.56
CA GLU A 367 13.31 13.57 17.29
C GLU A 367 14.22 14.79 17.41
N ARG A 368 13.82 15.80 18.19
CA ARG A 368 14.65 16.98 18.47
C ARG A 368 15.93 16.59 19.20
N GLU A 369 15.85 15.82 20.28
CA GLU A 369 17.03 15.32 20.98
C GLU A 369 17.94 14.49 20.06
N ARG A 370 17.36 13.69 19.16
CA ARG A 370 18.14 12.88 18.21
C ARG A 370 18.84 13.75 17.17
N LEU A 371 18.23 14.83 16.72
CA LEU A 371 18.83 15.82 15.83
C LEU A 371 19.99 16.53 16.53
N GLU A 372 19.78 17.02 17.75
CA GLU A 372 20.80 17.68 18.58
C GLU A 372 22.03 16.78 18.83
N ARG A 373 21.79 15.49 19.08
CA ARG A 373 22.87 14.50 19.28
C ARG A 373 23.52 14.01 17.97
N GLY A 374 23.11 14.53 16.82
CA GLY A 374 23.58 14.11 15.49
C GLY A 374 23.25 12.66 15.14
N ALA A 375 22.29 12.04 15.83
CA ALA A 375 21.91 10.65 15.61
C ALA A 375 21.19 10.44 14.28
N VAL A 376 20.38 11.42 13.85
CA VAL A 376 19.67 11.40 12.57
C VAL A 376 20.67 11.45 11.41
N ALA A 377 21.67 12.34 11.46
CA ALA A 377 22.70 12.45 10.44
C ALA A 377 23.51 11.14 10.30
N ARG A 378 23.95 10.55 11.43
CA ARG A 378 24.66 9.26 11.41
C ARG A 378 23.80 8.11 10.86
N GLU A 379 22.50 8.10 11.16
CA GLU A 379 21.59 7.11 10.58
C GLU A 379 21.43 7.33 9.07
N LEU A 380 21.26 8.57 8.63
CA LEU A 380 21.12 8.94 7.22
C LEU A 380 22.34 8.51 6.40
N ASP A 381 23.56 8.76 6.91
CA ASP A 381 24.79 8.33 6.24
C ASP A 381 24.85 6.80 6.10
N ARG A 382 24.53 6.06 7.17
CA ARG A 382 24.45 4.59 7.13
C ARG A 382 23.43 4.09 6.10
N ARG A 383 22.26 4.73 6.01
CA ARG A 383 21.23 4.36 5.03
C ARG A 383 21.66 4.66 3.60
N ARG A 384 22.39 5.76 3.37
CA ARG A 384 22.95 6.08 2.05
C ARG A 384 24.02 5.07 1.62
N GLU A 385 24.86 4.62 2.54
CA GLU A 385 25.82 3.52 2.28
C GLU A 385 25.08 2.23 1.93
N GLU A 386 24.06 1.86 2.70
CA GLU A 386 23.21 0.70 2.43
C GLU A 386 22.54 0.77 1.05
N ARG A 387 21.92 1.91 0.71
CA ARG A 387 21.34 2.18 -0.61
C ARG A 387 22.35 1.99 -1.72
N ALA A 388 23.55 2.56 -1.58
CA ALA A 388 24.60 2.46 -2.60
C ALA A 388 25.02 1.00 -2.85
N ARG A 389 25.09 0.19 -1.79
CA ARG A 389 25.43 -1.23 -1.90
C ARG A 389 24.33 -2.05 -2.60
N LEU A 390 23.06 -1.83 -2.22
CA LEU A 390 21.91 -2.53 -2.82
C LEU A 390 21.75 -2.14 -4.30
N ALA A 391 21.76 -0.85 -4.60
CA ALA A 391 21.66 -0.34 -5.97
C ALA A 391 22.84 -0.80 -6.84
N GLY A 392 24.06 -0.84 -6.28
CA GLY A 392 25.23 -1.39 -6.97
C GLY A 392 25.04 -2.84 -7.37
N ALA A 393 24.55 -3.69 -6.46
CA ALA A 393 24.32 -5.10 -6.75
C ALA A 393 23.22 -5.35 -7.79
N LEU A 394 22.17 -4.52 -7.84
CA LEU A 394 21.13 -4.60 -8.87
C LEU A 394 21.65 -4.10 -10.23
N ALA A 395 22.52 -3.09 -10.25
CA ALA A 395 23.10 -2.58 -11.50
C ALA A 395 24.03 -3.59 -12.18
N GLU A 396 24.65 -4.49 -11.43
CA GLU A 396 25.48 -5.58 -11.97
C GLU A 396 24.67 -6.65 -12.77
N SER A 397 23.33 -6.62 -12.72
CA SER A 397 22.45 -7.57 -13.44
C SER A 397 21.95 -7.05 -14.80
N LYS A 398 22.14 -5.75 -15.09
CA LYS A 398 21.83 -5.14 -16.39
C LYS A 398 23.05 -5.08 -17.28
#